data_AF-A0A9D9UGL4-F1
#
_entry.id   AF-A0A9D9UGL4-F1
#
_cell.length_a   1.000
_cell.length_b   1.000
_cell.length_c   1.000
_cell.angle_alpha   90.00
_cell.angle_beta   90.00
_cell.angle_gamma   90.00
#
_symmetry.space_group_name_H-M   'P 1'
#
loop_
_entity.id
_entity.type
_entity.pdbx_description
1 polymer ?
#
loop_
_entity_poly.entity_id
_entity_poly.type
_entity_poly.pdbx_seq_one_letter_code
_entity_poly.pdbx_strand_id
1 'polypeptide(L)'
;MPVIVLSEPFIRHYAGSVFKVSDAIGVSGWDDDDRVREKQSCYDQRVYFLPDDGKGTPTELPLPYTFYCPEYILAGIDLKSGPCRVTSVSKGLEKNIDDPYYAEPIPLGKGKIRYSDSEKYEKNVLTIDLGNEDQPDTALIKNSITGEIQSVICVESLPVFLSFEEFEPGFFEVCLLKSSQKIHYFTLIKCFPLGVQLTDIRGKFNIIQTIW
;
A
#
# COMPACT_ATOMS: atom_id res chain seq x y z
N MET A 1 1.55 -10.34 -12.36
CA MET A 1 1.65 -9.64 -11.06
C MET A 1 1.48 -10.64 -9.93
N PRO A 2 2.57 -11.07 -9.30
CA PRO A 2 2.53 -12.00 -8.18
C PRO A 2 1.90 -11.38 -6.94
N VAL A 3 1.30 -12.24 -6.11
CA VAL A 3 0.90 -11.91 -4.74
C VAL A 3 1.96 -12.49 -3.80
N ILE A 4 2.58 -11.62 -3.03
CA ILE A 4 3.66 -11.95 -2.11
C ILE A 4 3.23 -11.65 -0.67
N VAL A 5 3.91 -12.30 0.26
CA VAL A 5 3.73 -12.11 1.69
C VAL A 5 5.09 -11.82 2.31
N LEU A 6 5.14 -10.84 3.22
CA LEU A 6 6.36 -10.58 3.98
C LEU A 6 6.63 -11.71 4.98
N SER A 7 7.81 -12.32 4.91
CA SER A 7 8.25 -13.31 5.91
C SER A 7 8.69 -12.64 7.22
N GLU A 8 9.20 -11.42 7.13
CA GLU A 8 9.67 -10.61 8.25
C GLU A 8 9.17 -9.16 8.15
N PRO A 9 9.21 -8.36 9.24
CA PRO A 9 8.83 -6.95 9.16
C PRO A 9 9.74 -6.19 8.20
N PHE A 10 9.16 -5.35 7.35
CA PHE A 10 9.88 -4.57 6.35
C PHE A 10 9.27 -3.18 6.32
N ILE A 11 10.08 -2.13 6.60
CA ILE A 11 9.74 -0.70 6.60
C ILE A 11 8.24 -0.42 6.84
N ARG A 12 7.81 -0.22 8.09
CA ARG A 12 6.40 0.07 8.46
C ARG A 12 5.34 -0.95 8.01
N HIS A 13 5.74 -2.07 7.46
CA HIS A 13 4.90 -3.23 7.22
C HIS A 13 5.29 -4.34 8.19
N TYR A 14 4.29 -4.98 8.79
CA TYR A 14 4.50 -6.08 9.72
C TYR A 14 4.64 -7.41 8.95
N ALA A 15 5.30 -8.39 9.59
CA ALA A 15 5.45 -9.72 9.01
C ALA A 15 4.08 -10.37 8.73
N GLY A 16 3.90 -10.86 7.52
CA GLY A 16 2.65 -11.41 7.03
C GLY A 16 1.77 -10.43 6.27
N SER A 17 2.21 -9.18 6.08
CA SER A 17 1.55 -8.26 5.12
C SER A 17 1.55 -8.87 3.72
N VAL A 18 0.41 -8.76 3.04
CA VAL A 18 0.20 -9.31 1.69
C VAL A 18 0.22 -8.15 0.68
N PHE A 19 0.94 -8.32 -0.43
CA PHE A 19 0.99 -7.35 -1.51
C PHE A 19 0.81 -8.02 -2.86
N LYS A 20 0.16 -7.32 -3.79
CA LYS A 20 0.22 -7.63 -5.21
C LYS A 20 1.25 -6.70 -5.83
N VAL A 21 2.29 -7.23 -6.47
CA VAL A 21 3.43 -6.44 -7.00
C VAL A 21 3.77 -6.87 -8.44
N SER A 22 4.66 -6.13 -9.11
CA SER A 22 5.30 -6.57 -10.35
C SER A 22 6.27 -7.71 -10.10
N ASP A 23 6.65 -8.44 -11.14
CA ASP A 23 7.64 -9.51 -11.02
C ASP A 23 8.99 -8.99 -10.51
N ALA A 24 9.69 -9.82 -9.72
CA ALA A 24 11.03 -9.49 -9.25
C ALA A 24 12.03 -9.56 -10.41
N ILE A 25 12.34 -8.40 -10.97
CA ILE A 25 13.22 -8.24 -12.15
C ILE A 25 14.54 -7.52 -11.83
N GLY A 26 14.61 -6.78 -10.72
CA GLY A 26 15.83 -6.06 -10.32
C GLY A 26 16.80 -6.95 -9.55
N VAL A 27 18.07 -6.56 -9.49
CA VAL A 27 19.06 -7.18 -8.61
C VAL A 27 19.71 -6.07 -7.77
N SER A 28 19.60 -6.16 -6.45
CA SER A 28 20.06 -5.09 -5.53
C SER A 28 21.57 -4.85 -5.68
N GLY A 29 21.97 -3.58 -5.82
CA GLY A 29 23.37 -3.15 -5.73
C GLY A 29 24.28 -3.56 -6.89
N TRP A 30 23.75 -3.64 -8.11
CA TRP A 30 24.54 -3.98 -9.29
C TRP A 30 25.42 -2.85 -9.80
N ASP A 31 26.63 -3.23 -10.23
CA ASP A 31 27.53 -2.43 -11.04
C ASP A 31 27.07 -2.53 -12.52
N ASP A 32 27.15 -1.45 -13.29
CA ASP A 32 26.61 -1.36 -14.67
C ASP A 32 27.33 -2.25 -15.71
N ASP A 33 28.33 -3.06 -15.32
CA ASP A 33 29.15 -3.85 -16.26
C ASP A 33 28.48 -5.17 -16.67
N ASP A 34 28.08 -5.22 -17.94
CA ASP A 34 27.43 -6.35 -18.62
C ASP A 34 28.19 -7.69 -18.56
N ARG A 35 29.51 -7.68 -18.40
CA ARG A 35 30.33 -8.91 -18.48
C ARG A 35 30.28 -9.79 -17.24
N VAL A 36 29.86 -9.23 -16.10
CA VAL A 36 29.67 -9.97 -14.84
C VAL A 36 28.28 -10.62 -14.80
N ARG A 37 27.32 -10.07 -15.56
CA ARG A 37 25.88 -10.43 -15.56
C ARG A 37 25.61 -11.86 -16.06
N GLU A 38 26.40 -12.37 -17.01
CA GLU A 38 26.19 -13.70 -17.62
C GLU A 38 26.73 -14.88 -16.80
N LYS A 39 27.59 -14.64 -15.79
CA LYS A 39 28.34 -15.72 -15.12
C LYS A 39 27.83 -16.11 -13.75
N GLN A 40 26.85 -15.40 -13.19
CA GLN A 40 26.32 -15.68 -11.85
C GLN A 40 24.82 -16.00 -11.89
N SER A 41 24.43 -17.11 -11.27
CA SER A 41 23.02 -17.43 -11.01
C SER A 41 22.52 -16.57 -9.85
N CYS A 42 22.08 -15.35 -10.14
CA CYS A 42 21.69 -14.34 -9.13
C CYS A 42 20.21 -14.39 -8.73
N TYR A 43 19.60 -15.57 -8.70
CA TYR A 43 18.17 -15.70 -8.35
C TYR A 43 17.85 -15.13 -6.97
N ASP A 44 18.72 -15.36 -5.98
CA ASP A 44 18.52 -14.94 -4.59
C ASP A 44 18.81 -13.45 -4.34
N GLN A 45 19.35 -12.73 -5.33
CA GLN A 45 19.62 -11.29 -5.24
C GLN A 45 18.50 -10.44 -5.86
N ARG A 46 17.45 -11.09 -6.36
CA ARG A 46 16.34 -10.38 -6.99
C ARG A 46 15.57 -9.52 -5.99
N VAL A 47 15.06 -8.39 -6.47
CA VAL A 47 14.22 -7.48 -5.68
C VAL A 47 12.89 -7.25 -6.36
N TYR A 48 11.84 -7.15 -5.54
CA TYR A 48 10.58 -6.53 -5.93
C TYR A 48 10.72 -5.02 -5.79
N PHE A 49 10.05 -4.28 -6.67
CA PHE A 49 9.88 -2.85 -6.51
C PHE A 49 8.54 -2.60 -5.80
N LEU A 50 8.58 -2.05 -4.58
CA LEU A 50 7.39 -1.56 -3.89
C LEU A 50 7.23 -0.07 -4.18
N PRO A 51 6.09 0.37 -4.73
CA PRO A 51 5.84 1.80 -4.95
C PRO A 51 5.78 2.64 -3.67
N ASP A 52 5.53 1.99 -2.52
CA ASP A 52 5.31 2.66 -1.24
C ASP A 52 5.79 1.78 -0.08
N ASP A 53 6.72 2.30 0.71
CA ASP A 53 7.27 1.71 1.94
C ASP A 53 6.43 2.01 3.21
N GLY A 54 5.22 2.53 3.05
CA GLY A 54 4.39 3.04 4.11
C GLY A 54 4.61 4.52 4.44
N LYS A 55 5.47 5.22 3.71
CA LYS A 55 5.64 6.68 3.74
C LYS A 55 5.46 7.34 2.35
N GLY A 56 4.88 6.65 1.39
CA GLY A 56 4.77 7.14 0.01
C GLY A 56 6.11 7.17 -0.72
N THR A 57 7.13 6.48 -0.22
CA THR A 57 8.46 6.41 -0.86
C THR A 57 8.65 5.04 -1.50
N PRO A 58 9.07 4.98 -2.78
CA PRO A 58 9.37 3.70 -3.42
C PRO A 58 10.62 3.05 -2.82
N THR A 59 10.63 1.72 -2.76
CA THR A 59 11.72 0.96 -2.15
C THR A 59 11.93 -0.40 -2.83
N GLU A 60 13.14 -0.93 -2.70
CA GLU A 60 13.49 -2.27 -3.14
C GLU A 60 13.23 -3.26 -2.00
N LEU A 61 12.38 -4.26 -2.25
CA LEU A 61 12.09 -5.35 -1.33
C LEU A 61 12.84 -6.61 -1.77
N PRO A 62 13.83 -7.08 -0.98
CA PRO A 62 14.56 -8.30 -1.28
C PRO A 62 13.64 -9.52 -1.34
N LEU A 63 13.84 -10.37 -2.35
CA LEU A 63 13.08 -11.62 -2.50
C LEU A 63 13.15 -12.53 -1.24
N PRO A 64 14.28 -12.66 -0.51
CA PRO A 64 14.35 -13.46 0.72
C PRO A 64 13.41 -13.01 1.85
N TYR A 65 12.96 -11.76 1.83
CA TYR A 65 12.06 -11.17 2.82
C TYR A 65 10.59 -11.50 2.52
N THR A 66 10.37 -12.36 1.50
CA THR A 66 9.05 -12.63 0.95
C THR A 66 8.86 -14.11 0.66
N PHE A 67 7.60 -14.53 0.60
CA PHE A 67 7.20 -15.79 -0.01
C PHE A 67 5.93 -15.59 -0.86
N TYR A 68 5.70 -16.45 -1.84
CA TYR A 68 4.48 -16.40 -2.64
C TYR A 68 3.24 -16.71 -1.80
N CYS A 69 2.20 -15.90 -1.93
CA CYS A 69 0.90 -16.17 -1.34
C CYS A 69 0.18 -17.25 -2.18
N PRO A 70 -0.12 -18.43 -1.63
CA PRO A 70 -0.92 -19.42 -2.35
C PRO A 70 -2.35 -18.91 -2.59
N GLU A 71 -2.85 -19.04 -3.82
CA GLU A 71 -4.17 -18.52 -4.22
C GLU A 71 -5.32 -19.08 -3.37
N TYR A 72 -5.22 -20.34 -2.92
CA TYR A 72 -6.25 -20.97 -2.11
C TYR A 72 -6.46 -20.28 -0.74
N ILE A 73 -5.47 -19.54 -0.23
CA ILE A 73 -5.61 -18.79 1.03
C ILE A 73 -6.56 -17.61 0.85
N LEU A 74 -6.57 -17.00 -0.33
CA LEU A 74 -7.40 -15.85 -0.66
C LEU A 74 -8.79 -16.27 -1.19
N ALA A 75 -8.99 -17.57 -1.45
CA ALA A 75 -10.23 -18.07 -1.98
C ALA A 75 -11.39 -17.88 -0.99
N GLY A 76 -12.47 -17.22 -1.44
CA GLY A 76 -13.66 -16.95 -0.62
C GLY A 76 -13.51 -15.77 0.34
N ILE A 77 -12.42 -15.01 0.25
CA ILE A 77 -12.20 -13.80 1.05
C ILE A 77 -12.57 -12.58 0.21
N ASP A 78 -13.39 -11.71 0.77
CA ASP A 78 -13.69 -10.42 0.18
C ASP A 78 -12.48 -9.49 0.31
N LEU A 79 -11.59 -9.52 -0.69
CA LEU A 79 -10.36 -8.72 -0.71
C LEU A 79 -10.62 -7.22 -0.66
N LYS A 80 -11.77 -6.78 -1.18
CA LYS A 80 -12.18 -5.36 -1.22
C LYS A 80 -12.56 -4.81 0.14
N SER A 81 -12.84 -5.67 1.12
CA SER A 81 -13.10 -5.26 2.50
C SER A 81 -11.88 -4.69 3.23
N GLY A 82 -10.67 -4.87 2.70
CA GLY A 82 -9.44 -4.41 3.33
C GLY A 82 -9.32 -2.87 3.36
N PRO A 83 -8.71 -2.28 4.39
CA PRO A 83 -8.78 -0.83 4.62
C PRO A 83 -7.84 -0.03 3.71
N CYS A 84 -8.13 1.26 3.57
CA CYS A 84 -7.22 2.25 3.00
C CYS A 84 -6.30 2.83 4.09
N ARG A 85 -5.00 2.83 3.82
CA ARG A 85 -3.98 3.49 4.64
C ARG A 85 -3.32 4.59 3.82
N VAL A 86 -3.53 5.85 4.19
CA VAL A 86 -2.81 6.98 3.59
C VAL A 86 -1.37 6.97 4.10
N THR A 87 -0.41 7.15 3.20
CA THR A 87 1.03 6.97 3.50
C THR A 87 1.84 8.24 3.30
N SER A 88 1.41 9.11 2.40
CA SER A 88 1.97 10.45 2.22
C SER A 88 0.90 11.42 1.74
N VAL A 89 1.03 12.69 2.10
CA VAL A 89 0.15 13.76 1.62
C VAL A 89 0.99 14.95 1.15
N SER A 90 0.49 15.67 0.15
CA SER A 90 1.10 16.91 -0.32
C SER A 90 0.88 18.04 0.69
N LYS A 91 1.83 18.97 0.75
CA LYS A 91 1.73 20.20 1.53
C LYS A 91 0.36 20.86 1.36
N GLY A 92 -0.34 21.11 2.48
CA GLY A 92 -1.69 21.69 2.51
C GLY A 92 -2.81 20.69 2.84
N LEU A 93 -2.62 19.38 2.60
CA LEU A 93 -3.53 18.31 3.05
C LEU A 93 -3.27 17.87 4.50
N GLU A 94 -2.17 18.31 5.10
CA GLU A 94 -1.70 17.92 6.44
C GLU A 94 -2.64 18.35 7.58
N LYS A 95 -3.70 19.10 7.28
CA LYS A 95 -4.26 20.07 8.23
C LYS A 95 -5.30 19.54 9.22
N ASN A 96 -5.66 18.25 9.25
CA ASN A 96 -6.69 17.82 10.22
C ASN A 96 -6.76 16.33 10.58
N ILE A 97 -5.84 15.47 10.14
CA ILE A 97 -5.94 14.04 10.48
C ILE A 97 -4.82 13.69 11.45
N ASP A 98 -5.18 13.52 12.73
CA ASP A 98 -4.48 12.59 13.63
C ASP A 98 -4.68 11.19 13.04
N ASP A 99 -4.00 10.91 11.94
CA ASP A 99 -4.00 9.60 11.32
C ASP A 99 -3.12 8.71 12.21
N PRO A 100 -3.67 7.66 12.86
CA PRO A 100 -2.88 6.74 13.66
C PRO A 100 -1.79 5.99 12.85
N TYR A 101 -1.80 6.12 11.53
CA TYR A 101 -0.80 5.58 10.58
C TYR A 101 0.17 6.64 10.05
N TYR A 102 -0.11 7.93 10.22
CA TYR A 102 0.80 9.02 9.86
C TYR A 102 1.74 9.28 11.03
N ALA A 103 3.00 8.92 10.88
CA ALA A 103 3.96 9.06 11.98
C ALA A 103 5.25 9.75 11.55
N GLU A 104 5.43 10.96 12.06
CA GLU A 104 6.74 11.45 12.48
C GLU A 104 6.68 11.91 13.95
N PRO A 105 7.66 11.57 14.81
CA PRO A 105 8.74 10.59 14.67
C PRO A 105 8.45 9.28 15.45
N ILE A 106 8.95 8.13 14.99
CA ILE A 106 8.93 6.87 15.78
C ILE A 106 10.37 6.42 16.09
N PRO A 107 10.74 6.32 17.38
CA PRO A 107 11.84 5.47 17.82
C PRO A 107 11.35 4.26 18.65
N LEU A 108 11.86 3.10 18.26
CA LEU A 108 12.15 1.88 19.01
C LEU A 108 11.06 1.28 19.94
N GLY A 109 10.49 0.16 19.46
CA GLY A 109 10.09 -0.96 20.31
C GLY A 109 8.83 -0.73 21.15
N LYS A 110 7.76 -1.45 20.78
CA LYS A 110 6.46 -1.57 21.47
C LYS A 110 5.48 -0.42 21.24
N GLY A 111 4.96 -0.33 20.01
CA GLY A 111 3.62 0.21 19.74
C GLY A 111 2.66 -0.95 19.47
N LYS A 112 1.96 -1.46 20.48
CA LYS A 112 0.79 -2.33 20.25
C LYS A 112 -0.37 -1.42 19.89
N ILE A 113 -0.87 -1.49 18.65
CA ILE A 113 -2.20 -0.98 18.35
C ILE A 113 -3.21 -2.00 18.90
N ARG A 114 -4.08 -1.54 19.80
CA ARG A 114 -5.30 -2.27 20.18
C ARG A 114 -6.47 -1.55 19.51
N TYR A 115 -7.13 -2.19 18.55
CA TYR A 115 -8.45 -1.74 18.10
C TYR A 115 -9.42 -1.95 19.24
N SER A 116 -10.19 -0.92 19.57
CA SER A 116 -11.47 -1.11 20.23
C SER A 116 -12.47 -1.49 19.15
N ASP A 117 -13.12 -2.64 19.33
CA ASP A 117 -14.19 -3.23 18.50
C ASP A 117 -15.49 -2.39 18.47
N SER A 118 -15.39 -1.07 18.47
CA SER A 118 -16.53 -0.20 18.25
C SER A 118 -16.51 0.30 16.81
N GLU A 119 -17.27 -0.39 15.97
CA GLU A 119 -17.81 0.07 14.70
C GLU A 119 -18.00 1.60 14.68
N LYS A 120 -17.32 2.31 13.76
CA LYS A 120 -17.83 3.59 13.22
C LYS A 120 -17.07 4.26 12.07
N TYR A 121 -15.96 3.71 11.58
CA TYR A 121 -15.27 4.31 10.43
C TYR A 121 -15.27 3.32 9.25
N GLU A 122 -15.90 3.73 8.15
CA GLU A 122 -15.80 3.04 6.87
C GLU A 122 -14.35 3.10 6.41
N LYS A 123 -13.60 2.02 6.63
CA LYS A 123 -12.16 1.99 6.34
C LYS A 123 -11.83 2.06 4.84
N ASN A 124 -12.85 2.13 3.98
CA ASN A 124 -12.76 2.20 2.53
C ASN A 124 -13.16 3.57 1.96
N VAL A 125 -13.62 4.49 2.80
CA VAL A 125 -14.04 5.82 2.36
C VAL A 125 -13.11 6.86 2.97
N LEU A 126 -12.45 7.62 2.09
CA LEU A 126 -11.64 8.76 2.50
C LEU A 126 -12.50 10.01 2.45
N THR A 127 -12.55 10.72 3.57
CA THR A 127 -13.18 12.05 3.66
C THR A 127 -12.07 13.10 3.71
N ILE A 128 -12.05 14.02 2.76
CA ILE A 128 -11.02 15.05 2.64
C ILE A 128 -11.69 16.41 2.86
N ASP A 129 -11.34 17.04 3.97
CA ASP A 129 -11.77 18.40 4.28
C ASP A 129 -10.70 19.41 3.89
N LEU A 130 -11.00 20.19 2.84
CA LEU A 130 -10.10 21.20 2.28
C LEU A 130 -10.46 22.63 2.70
N GLY A 131 -11.52 22.81 3.50
CA GLY A 131 -12.08 24.14 3.74
C GLY A 131 -12.55 24.83 2.45
N ASN A 132 -12.54 26.17 2.42
CA ASN A 132 -13.09 26.95 1.30
C ASN A 132 -12.07 27.36 0.21
N GLU A 133 -10.77 27.13 0.42
CA GLU A 133 -9.72 27.46 -0.54
C GLU A 133 -9.38 26.20 -1.37
N ASP A 134 -9.18 26.37 -2.68
CA ASP A 134 -8.77 25.30 -3.60
C ASP A 134 -9.67 24.05 -3.65
N GLN A 135 -10.97 24.25 -3.86
CA GLN A 135 -11.90 23.15 -4.14
C GLN A 135 -11.54 22.41 -5.44
N PRO A 136 -11.27 21.09 -5.39
CA PRO A 136 -11.08 20.30 -6.58
C PRO A 136 -12.42 20.12 -7.31
N ASP A 137 -12.35 20.03 -8.63
CA ASP A 137 -13.47 19.58 -9.48
C ASP A 137 -13.35 18.10 -9.85
N THR A 138 -12.15 17.52 -9.70
CA THR A 138 -11.84 16.17 -10.16
C THR A 138 -10.89 15.47 -9.19
N ALA A 139 -11.15 14.20 -8.89
CA ALA A 139 -10.20 13.30 -8.25
C ALA A 139 -9.79 12.19 -9.24
N LEU A 140 -8.49 12.05 -9.47
CA LEU A 140 -7.91 11.03 -10.33
C LEU A 140 -7.19 9.99 -9.47
N ILE A 141 -7.58 8.73 -9.62
CA ILE A 141 -7.01 7.60 -8.88
C ILE A 141 -6.24 6.73 -9.87
N LYS A 142 -4.96 6.51 -9.60
CA LYS A 142 -4.03 5.76 -10.46
C LYS A 142 -3.40 4.62 -9.68
N ASN A 143 -3.26 3.45 -10.31
CA ASN A 143 -2.52 2.34 -9.73
C ASN A 143 -1.01 2.61 -9.85
N SER A 144 -0.29 2.61 -8.73
CA SER A 144 1.14 2.94 -8.71
C SER A 144 2.03 1.87 -9.32
N ILE A 145 1.53 0.63 -9.46
CA ILE A 145 2.29 -0.48 -10.05
C ILE A 145 2.16 -0.47 -11.58
N THR A 146 0.93 -0.39 -12.10
CA THR A 146 0.70 -0.46 -13.55
C THR A 146 0.79 0.91 -14.22
N GLY A 147 0.66 1.99 -13.47
CA GLY A 147 0.59 3.35 -13.99
C GLY A 147 -0.77 3.72 -14.57
N GLU A 148 -1.74 2.80 -14.57
CA GLU A 148 -3.05 2.99 -15.19
C GLU A 148 -3.99 3.82 -14.30
N ILE A 149 -4.79 4.67 -14.94
CA ILE A 149 -5.88 5.40 -14.29
C ILE A 149 -7.00 4.40 -14.01
N GLN A 150 -7.32 4.22 -12.73
CA GLN A 150 -8.37 3.31 -12.27
C GLN A 150 -9.73 4.03 -12.17
N SER A 151 -9.72 5.31 -11.81
CA SER A 151 -10.95 6.09 -11.71
C SER A 151 -10.71 7.59 -11.90
N VAL A 152 -11.74 8.26 -12.41
CA VAL A 152 -11.85 9.72 -12.51
C VAL A 152 -13.20 10.10 -11.94
N ILE A 153 -13.20 10.82 -10.83
CA ILE A 153 -14.38 11.17 -10.06
C ILE A 153 -14.61 12.67 -10.15
N CYS A 154 -15.80 13.09 -10.57
CA CYS A 154 -16.22 14.49 -10.50
C CYS A 154 -16.56 14.86 -9.05
N VAL A 155 -15.98 15.92 -8.54
CA VAL A 155 -16.20 16.40 -7.18
C VAL A 155 -17.31 17.44 -7.21
N GLU A 156 -18.48 17.08 -6.65
CA GLU A 156 -19.68 17.93 -6.70
C GLU A 156 -19.84 18.83 -5.46
N SER A 157 -19.30 18.42 -4.32
CA SER A 157 -19.46 19.12 -3.04
C SER A 157 -18.32 18.82 -2.07
N LEU A 158 -18.19 19.66 -1.05
CA LEU A 158 -17.31 19.43 0.09
C LEU A 158 -18.05 18.85 1.31
N PRO A 159 -17.36 18.06 2.16
CA PRO A 159 -16.00 17.54 1.97
C PRO A 159 -15.93 16.52 0.82
N VAL A 160 -14.73 16.28 0.28
CA VAL A 160 -14.57 15.32 -0.83
C VAL A 160 -14.64 13.91 -0.27
N PHE A 161 -15.54 13.08 -0.82
CA PHE A 161 -15.66 11.67 -0.46
C PHE A 161 -15.12 10.79 -1.58
N LEU A 162 -14.14 9.95 -1.26
CA LEU A 162 -13.58 8.97 -2.20
C LEU A 162 -13.80 7.56 -1.65
N SER A 163 -14.62 6.77 -2.33
CA SER A 163 -14.86 5.37 -1.97
C SER A 163 -13.92 4.43 -2.73
N PHE A 164 -13.30 3.52 -1.98
CA PHE A 164 -12.44 2.43 -2.44
C PHE A 164 -13.06 1.06 -2.17
N GLU A 165 -14.39 0.99 -2.02
CA GLU A 165 -15.10 -0.27 -1.78
C GLU A 165 -15.04 -1.22 -2.97
N GLU A 166 -14.95 -0.69 -4.20
CA GLU A 166 -14.86 -1.51 -5.40
C GLU A 166 -13.42 -1.79 -5.85
N PHE A 167 -12.44 -1.28 -5.11
CA PHE A 167 -11.03 -1.37 -5.47
C PHE A 167 -10.38 -2.62 -4.89
N GLU A 168 -9.65 -3.33 -5.74
CA GLU A 168 -8.76 -4.41 -5.31
C GLU A 168 -7.61 -3.87 -4.45
N PRO A 169 -7.06 -4.68 -3.52
CA PRO A 169 -5.85 -4.34 -2.79
C PRO A 169 -4.69 -3.95 -3.72
N GLY A 170 -3.95 -2.92 -3.33
CA GLY A 170 -2.89 -2.36 -4.15
C GLY A 170 -2.37 -1.01 -3.66
N PHE A 171 -1.51 -0.42 -4.48
CA PHE A 171 -0.88 0.87 -4.25
C PHE A 171 -1.53 1.90 -5.18
N PHE A 172 -1.93 3.04 -4.62
CA PHE A 172 -2.64 4.06 -5.38
C PHE A 172 -2.06 5.46 -5.14
N GLU A 173 -2.03 6.21 -6.23
CA GLU A 173 -1.77 7.64 -6.27
C GLU A 173 -3.10 8.36 -6.49
N VAL A 174 -3.42 9.34 -5.64
CA VAL A 174 -4.61 10.16 -5.79
C VAL A 174 -4.21 11.60 -6.05
N CYS A 175 -4.67 12.16 -7.17
CA CYS A 175 -4.50 13.57 -7.51
C CYS A 175 -5.85 14.28 -7.44
N LEU A 176 -5.94 15.33 -6.63
CA LEU A 176 -7.07 16.25 -6.66
C LEU A 176 -6.72 17.39 -7.61
N LEU A 177 -7.60 17.65 -8.57
CA LEU A 177 -7.40 18.61 -9.64
C LEU A 177 -8.47 19.71 -9.59
N LYS A 178 -8.10 20.89 -10.06
CA LYS A 178 -8.99 22.01 -10.35
C LYS A 178 -8.66 22.56 -11.73
N SER A 179 -9.61 22.54 -12.65
CA SER A 179 -9.40 22.92 -14.05
C SER A 179 -8.19 22.19 -14.66
N SER A 180 -8.06 20.89 -14.37
CA SER A 180 -6.93 20.03 -14.76
C SER A 180 -5.57 20.36 -14.13
N GLN A 181 -5.48 21.36 -13.24
CA GLN A 181 -4.27 21.63 -12.47
C GLN A 181 -4.27 20.81 -11.19
N LYS A 182 -3.16 20.13 -10.91
CA LYS A 182 -2.96 19.37 -9.68
C LYS A 182 -2.81 20.33 -8.50
N ILE A 183 -3.78 20.31 -7.58
CA ILE A 183 -3.78 21.14 -6.38
C ILE A 183 -3.31 20.37 -5.15
N HIS A 184 -3.71 19.11 -5.04
CA HIS A 184 -3.32 18.23 -3.95
C HIS A 184 -3.04 16.81 -4.43
N TYR A 185 -2.32 16.09 -3.61
CA TYR A 185 -1.88 14.73 -3.90
C TYR A 185 -1.62 13.94 -2.65
N PHE A 186 -1.91 12.66 -2.70
CA PHE A 186 -1.52 11.74 -1.66
C PHE A 186 -1.33 10.34 -2.23
N THR A 187 -0.58 9.53 -1.50
CA THR A 187 -0.43 8.09 -1.76
C THR A 187 -1.19 7.31 -0.71
N LEU A 188 -1.73 6.18 -1.11
CA LEU A 188 -2.41 5.27 -0.22
C LEU A 188 -2.15 3.82 -0.61
N ILE A 189 -2.29 2.95 0.38
CA ILE A 189 -2.28 1.50 0.20
C ILE A 189 -3.68 1.00 0.55
N LYS A 190 -4.33 0.35 -0.41
CA LYS A 190 -5.51 -0.48 -0.15
C LYS A 190 -4.99 -1.83 0.30
N CYS A 191 -5.11 -2.10 1.59
CA CYS A 191 -4.55 -3.29 2.20
C CYS A 191 -5.41 -4.51 1.92
N PHE A 192 -4.81 -5.70 2.01
CA PHE A 192 -5.58 -6.93 2.16
C PHE A 192 -6.25 -6.97 3.54
N PRO A 193 -7.44 -7.61 3.68
CA PRO A 193 -8.16 -7.72 4.95
C PRO A 193 -7.60 -8.77 5.92
N LEU A 194 -6.43 -9.35 5.59
CA LEU A 194 -5.78 -10.39 6.36
C LEU A 194 -4.26 -10.33 6.19
N GLY A 195 -3.56 -10.97 7.13
CA GLY A 195 -2.15 -11.33 6.98
C GLY A 195 -1.98 -12.84 6.86
N VAL A 196 -0.84 -13.26 6.32
CA VAL A 196 -0.50 -14.67 6.13
C VAL A 196 0.83 -14.97 6.79
N GLN A 197 0.93 -16.04 7.57
CA GLN A 197 2.17 -16.47 8.20
C GLN A 197 2.50 -17.91 7.84
N LEU A 198 3.80 -18.20 7.70
CA LEU A 198 4.28 -19.57 7.60
C LEU A 198 4.06 -20.30 8.93
N THR A 199 3.74 -21.58 8.84
CA THR A 199 3.74 -22.48 10.00
C THR A 199 4.96 -23.40 9.95
N ASP A 200 5.26 -24.07 11.07
CA ASP A 200 6.32 -25.07 11.14
C ASP A 200 6.05 -26.29 10.22
N ILE A 201 4.80 -26.46 9.77
CA ILE A 201 4.43 -27.53 8.85
C ILE A 201 4.55 -27.00 7.42
N ARG A 202 5.46 -27.61 6.65
CA ARG A 202 5.67 -27.26 5.24
C ARG A 202 4.36 -27.26 4.45
N GLY A 203 4.09 -26.15 3.76
CA GLY A 203 2.90 -25.98 2.92
C GLY A 203 1.62 -25.64 3.68
N LYS A 204 1.69 -25.47 5.01
CA LYS A 204 0.59 -24.92 5.81
C LYS A 204 0.87 -23.47 6.20
N PHE A 205 -0.18 -22.66 6.16
CA PHE A 205 -0.14 -21.24 6.45
C PHE A 205 -1.21 -20.91 7.49
N ASN A 206 -0.93 -19.90 8.30
CA ASN A 206 -1.88 -19.34 9.24
C ASN A 206 -2.40 -18.01 8.70
N ILE A 207 -3.72 -17.82 8.75
CA ILE A 207 -4.35 -16.54 8.43
C ILE A 207 -4.48 -15.77 9.74
N ILE A 208 -3.89 -14.59 9.78
CA ILE A 208 -4.00 -13.69 10.93
C ILE A 208 -4.91 -12.53 10.57
N GLN A 209 -5.72 -12.08 11.53
CA GLN A 209 -6.41 -10.82 11.37
C GLN A 209 -5.37 -9.70 11.27
N THR A 210 -5.50 -8.89 10.23
CA THR A 210 -4.69 -7.70 10.07
C THR A 210 -4.92 -6.74 11.22
N ILE A 211 -3.82 -6.35 11.86
CA ILE A 211 -3.79 -5.27 12.84
C ILE A 211 -3.64 -3.98 12.00
N TRP A 212 -4.73 -3.52 11.38
CA TRP A 212 -4.81 -2.25 10.64
C TRP A 212 -5.50 -1.18 11.42
#